data_AF-W6L1N3-F1
#
_entry.id   AF-W6L1N3-F1
#
_cell.length_a   1.000
_cell.length_b   1.000
_cell.length_c   1.000
_cell.angle_alpha   90.00
_cell.angle_beta   90.00
_cell.angle_gamma   90.00
#
_symmetry.space_group_name_H-M   'P 1'
#
loop_
_entity.id
_entity.type
_entity.pdbx_description
1 polymer ?
#
loop_
_entity_poly.entity_id
_entity_poly.type
_entity_poly.pdbx_seq_one_letter_code
_entity_poly.pdbx_strand_id
1 'polypeptide(L)'
;MSSIEDMMEKAVTQSNAFYQDRNVVQGYKDRKDSIRKQRREQKDTLSQWYGMKKRQLNEDEKQELELLQYRNFINPDTQHQAPKRSSNTSSDFVEFGYFAGTGRNKRKRLKSFADEWIEENPQFEEVVKKRMKKNVKLNRKVKAAAARRAATEAARAKAKHVSKRRSKHDLF
;
A
#
# COMPACT_ATOMS: atom_id res chain seq x y z
N MET A 1 -11.51 67.85 37.43
CA MET A 1 -11.33 66.43 37.82
C MET A 1 -11.37 65.47 36.62
N SER A 2 -11.67 65.90 35.38
CA SER A 2 -11.84 64.96 34.24
C SER A 2 -10.55 64.50 33.54
N SER A 3 -9.43 65.19 33.69
CA SER A 3 -8.21 64.90 32.89
C SER A 3 -7.50 63.59 33.27
N ILE A 4 -7.69 63.09 34.48
CA ILE A 4 -7.07 61.83 34.95
C ILE A 4 -7.94 60.64 34.54
N GLU A 5 -9.26 60.77 34.64
CA GLU A 5 -10.23 59.76 34.18
C GLU A 5 -10.12 59.56 32.66
N ASP A 6 -10.03 60.63 31.87
CA ASP A 6 -9.85 60.54 30.41
C ASP A 6 -8.50 59.89 30.00
N MET A 7 -7.44 60.08 30.79
CA MET A 7 -6.17 59.38 30.57
C MET A 7 -6.24 57.89 30.93
N MET A 8 -6.98 57.54 31.98
CA MET A 8 -7.21 56.15 32.39
C MET A 8 -8.09 55.41 31.39
N GLU A 9 -9.06 56.08 30.77
CA GLU A 9 -9.92 55.49 29.74
C GLU A 9 -9.17 55.27 28.40
N LYS A 10 -8.22 56.15 28.07
CA LYS A 10 -7.25 55.95 26.97
C LYS A 10 -6.18 54.91 27.27
N ALA A 11 -5.99 54.51 28.53
CA ALA A 11 -5.13 53.39 28.86
C ALA A 11 -5.85 52.11 28.39
N VAL A 12 -5.46 51.65 27.20
CA VAL A 12 -5.98 50.47 26.48
C VAL A 12 -6.08 49.21 27.37
N THR A 13 -5.42 49.19 28.53
CA THR A 13 -5.42 48.13 29.53
C THR A 13 -6.75 47.90 30.25
N GLN A 14 -7.72 48.82 30.23
CA GLN A 14 -9.01 48.65 30.92
C GLN A 14 -10.16 48.20 30.02
N SER A 15 -9.97 48.19 28.70
CA SER A 15 -11.02 47.76 27.77
C SER A 15 -11.20 46.25 27.82
N ASN A 16 -12.45 45.77 27.88
CA ASN A 16 -12.76 44.33 27.83
C ASN A 16 -12.22 43.69 26.53
N ALA A 17 -12.13 44.48 25.46
CA ALA A 17 -11.51 44.09 24.20
C ALA A 17 -9.99 43.87 24.29
N PHE A 18 -9.25 44.56 25.18
CA PHE A 18 -7.81 44.36 25.33
C PHE A 18 -7.45 42.97 25.87
N TYR A 19 -8.27 42.44 26.80
CA TYR A 19 -8.11 41.08 27.33
C TYR A 19 -8.71 40.00 26.41
N GLN A 20 -9.61 40.37 25.48
CA GLN A 20 -10.25 39.42 24.56
C GLN A 20 -9.54 39.32 23.20
N ASP A 21 -9.02 40.42 22.64
CA ASP A 21 -8.49 40.47 21.27
C ASP A 21 -6.98 40.34 21.15
N ARG A 22 -6.20 40.57 22.22
CA ARG A 22 -4.73 40.56 22.11
C ARG A 22 -4.09 39.68 23.17
N ASN A 23 -3.46 38.61 22.67
CA ASN A 23 -2.76 37.56 23.40
C ASN A 23 -3.66 36.45 23.93
N VAL A 24 -4.24 35.68 23.01
CA VAL A 24 -4.40 34.24 23.27
C VAL A 24 -2.97 33.69 23.41
N VAL A 25 -2.41 33.81 24.62
CA VAL A 25 -1.31 32.95 25.05
C VAL A 25 -1.85 31.56 24.81
N GLN A 26 -1.36 30.90 23.74
CA GLN A 26 -1.81 29.56 23.38
C GLN A 26 -1.86 28.76 24.66
N GLY A 27 -3.06 28.28 25.01
CA GLY A 27 -3.24 27.52 26.23
C GLY A 27 -2.25 26.37 26.23
N TYR A 28 -1.83 25.93 27.41
CA TYR A 28 -0.90 24.80 27.51
C TYR A 28 -1.37 23.58 26.70
N LYS A 29 -2.70 23.39 26.58
CA LYS A 29 -3.34 22.40 25.71
C LYS A 29 -3.11 22.68 24.23
N ASP A 30 -3.37 23.90 23.74
CA ASP A 30 -3.17 24.30 22.34
C ASP A 30 -1.70 24.19 21.91
N ARG A 31 -0.78 24.55 22.80
CA ARG A 31 0.67 24.36 22.58
C ARG A 31 1.02 22.87 22.50
N LYS A 32 0.44 22.02 23.34
CA LYS A 32 0.64 20.56 23.25
C LYS A 32 0.05 19.97 21.97
N ASP A 33 -1.13 20.42 21.56
CA ASP A 33 -1.81 19.88 20.38
C ASP A 33 -1.15 20.34 19.08
N SER A 34 -0.64 21.57 19.02
CA SER A 34 0.20 22.03 17.90
C SER A 34 1.51 21.24 17.79
N ILE A 35 2.20 20.98 18.91
CA ILE A 35 3.41 20.12 18.91
C ILE A 35 3.07 18.69 18.46
N ARG A 36 1.95 18.12 18.91
CA ARG A 36 1.49 16.79 18.46
C ARG A 36 1.20 16.78 16.97
N LYS A 37 0.54 17.83 16.44
CA LYS A 37 0.25 17.97 15.02
C LYS A 37 1.54 18.06 14.21
N GLN A 38 2.50 18.89 14.61
CA GLN A 38 3.81 18.99 13.96
C GLN A 38 4.56 17.66 13.96
N ARG A 39 4.55 16.90 15.07
CA ARG A 39 5.19 15.57 15.13
C ARG A 39 4.51 14.57 14.19
N ARG A 40 3.18 14.61 14.06
CA ARG A 40 2.45 13.76 13.11
C ARG A 40 2.81 14.15 11.67
N GLU A 41 2.78 15.42 11.34
CA GLU A 41 3.15 15.93 10.01
C GLU A 41 4.59 15.56 9.65
N GLN A 42 5.54 15.66 10.59
CA GLN A 42 6.94 15.22 10.38
C GLN A 42 7.06 13.72 10.15
N LYS A 43 6.25 12.89 10.82
CA LYS A 43 6.24 11.43 10.63
C LYS A 43 5.63 11.04 9.29
N ASP A 44 4.58 11.74 8.90
CA ASP A 44 3.83 11.48 7.67
C ASP A 44 4.42 12.23 6.47
N THR A 45 5.59 12.85 6.61
CA THR A 45 6.25 13.59 5.53
C THR A 45 7.71 13.16 5.41
N LEU A 46 8.13 12.79 4.21
CA LEU A 46 9.50 12.43 3.89
C LEU A 46 10.28 13.70 3.52
N SER A 47 10.88 14.34 4.52
CA SER A 47 11.61 15.62 4.36
C SER A 47 12.76 15.56 3.35
N GLN A 48 13.42 14.41 3.24
CA GLN A 48 14.50 14.19 2.27
C GLN A 48 13.99 14.38 0.83
N TRP A 49 12.77 13.93 0.53
CA TRP A 49 12.11 14.02 -0.78
C TRP A 49 11.17 15.23 -0.87
N TYR A 50 11.73 16.42 -0.68
CA TYR A 50 11.00 17.69 -0.89
C TYR A 50 9.66 17.78 -0.15
N GLY A 51 9.51 17.06 0.97
CA GLY A 51 8.27 17.04 1.73
C GLY A 51 7.19 16.11 1.16
N MET A 52 7.57 15.00 0.51
CA MET A 52 6.63 14.00 0.00
C MET A 52 5.77 13.45 1.13
N LYS A 53 4.44 13.53 0.98
CA LYS A 53 3.51 13.11 2.04
C LYS A 53 3.18 11.63 1.94
N LYS A 54 2.99 11.02 3.09
CA LYS A 54 2.42 9.68 3.22
C LYS A 54 0.97 9.73 2.76
N ARG A 55 0.61 8.89 1.80
CA ARG A 55 -0.75 8.83 1.26
C ARG A 55 -1.46 7.59 1.77
N GLN A 56 -2.70 7.75 2.21
CA GLN A 56 -3.58 6.61 2.42
C GLN A 56 -4.10 6.18 1.05
N LEU A 57 -3.64 5.01 0.60
CA LEU A 57 -3.99 4.48 -0.72
C LEU A 57 -5.34 3.77 -0.67
N ASN A 58 -6.19 4.08 -1.66
CA ASN A 58 -7.42 3.32 -1.89
C ASN A 58 -7.12 1.92 -2.46
N GLU A 59 -8.10 1.01 -2.45
CA GLU A 59 -7.90 -0.35 -2.97
C GLU A 59 -7.51 -0.35 -4.45
N ASP A 60 -8.17 0.48 -5.26
CA ASP A 60 -7.85 0.64 -6.69
C ASP A 60 -6.40 1.12 -6.89
N GLU A 61 -5.96 2.12 -6.13
CA GLU A 61 -4.60 2.66 -6.19
C GLU A 61 -3.54 1.62 -5.77
N LYS A 62 -3.88 0.75 -4.81
CA LYS A 62 -2.99 -0.37 -4.42
C LYS A 62 -2.86 -1.38 -5.54
N GLN A 63 -3.96 -1.71 -6.21
CA GLN A 63 -3.94 -2.62 -7.36
C GLN A 63 -3.13 -2.03 -8.52
N GLU A 64 -3.23 -0.72 -8.78
CA GLU A 64 -2.41 -0.04 -9.79
C GLU A 64 -0.91 -0.08 -9.46
N LEU A 65 -0.53 0.12 -8.19
CA LEU A 65 0.86 0.01 -7.78
C LEU A 65 1.39 -1.43 -7.85
N GLU A 66 0.54 -2.40 -7.54
CA GLU A 66 0.86 -3.82 -7.73
C GLU A 66 1.07 -4.14 -9.21
N LEU A 67 0.24 -3.58 -10.08
CA LEU A 67 0.32 -3.78 -11.52
C LEU A 67 1.67 -3.31 -12.10
N LEU A 68 2.24 -2.22 -11.57
CA LEU A 68 3.59 -1.76 -11.93
C LEU A 68 4.70 -2.76 -11.59
N GLN A 69 4.56 -3.55 -10.53
CA GLN A 69 5.51 -4.61 -10.18
C GLN A 69 5.56 -5.69 -11.27
N TYR A 70 4.45 -5.87 -11.98
CA TYR A 70 4.26 -6.85 -13.02
C TYR A 70 4.42 -6.29 -14.44
N ARG A 71 5.02 -5.10 -14.60
CA ARG A 71 5.28 -4.47 -15.93
C ARG A 71 6.02 -5.34 -16.95
N ASN A 72 6.86 -6.27 -16.48
CA ASN A 72 7.58 -7.21 -17.36
C ASN A 72 6.67 -8.23 -18.04
N PHE A 73 5.41 -8.36 -17.63
CA PHE A 73 4.49 -9.31 -18.24
C PHE A 73 4.06 -8.91 -19.66
N ILE A 74 4.16 -7.63 -20.00
CA ILE A 74 3.59 -7.08 -21.23
C ILE A 74 4.61 -7.05 -22.35
N ASN A 75 5.77 -6.47 -22.10
CA ASN A 75 6.82 -6.42 -23.09
C ASN A 75 8.00 -7.30 -22.63
N PRO A 76 8.16 -8.51 -23.23
CA PRO A 76 9.26 -9.40 -22.89
C PRO A 76 10.63 -8.83 -23.25
N ASP A 77 10.67 -7.83 -24.14
CA ASP A 77 11.90 -7.18 -24.61
C ASP A 77 12.36 -6.08 -23.64
N THR A 78 11.45 -5.51 -22.84
CA THR A 78 11.79 -4.59 -21.76
C THR A 78 11.96 -5.37 -20.45
N GLN A 79 13.08 -6.05 -20.30
CA GLN A 79 13.40 -6.76 -19.06
C GLN A 79 13.76 -5.77 -17.96
N HIS A 80 12.75 -5.26 -17.23
CA HIS A 80 13.02 -4.54 -16.01
C HIS A 80 13.39 -5.53 -14.89
N GLN A 81 14.18 -5.09 -13.91
CA GLN A 81 14.51 -5.95 -12.78
C GLN A 81 13.23 -6.29 -12.02
N ALA A 82 12.89 -7.58 -11.93
CA ALA A 82 11.75 -8.03 -11.15
C ALA A 82 11.99 -7.71 -9.66
N PRO A 83 10.98 -7.24 -8.93
CA PRO A 83 11.13 -7.02 -7.50
C PRO A 83 11.56 -8.34 -6.83
N LYS A 84 12.55 -8.25 -5.93
CA LYS A 84 12.98 -9.41 -5.15
C LYS A 84 11.76 -9.90 -4.38
N ARG A 85 11.44 -11.21 -4.47
CA ARG A 85 10.23 -11.84 -3.88
C ARG A 85 10.01 -11.56 -2.38
N SER A 86 11.00 -11.03 -1.67
CA SER A 86 10.94 -10.68 -0.25
C SER A 86 10.53 -9.23 0.03
N SER A 87 10.41 -8.37 -0.98
CA SER A 87 10.11 -6.96 -0.76
C SER A 87 8.60 -6.74 -0.74
N ASN A 88 7.98 -6.96 0.43
CA ASN A 88 6.63 -6.46 0.77
C ASN A 88 6.57 -4.90 0.82
N THR A 89 7.40 -4.21 0.04
CA THR A 89 7.58 -2.77 0.10
C THR A 89 6.68 -2.11 -0.94
N SER A 90 5.37 -2.13 -0.72
CA SER A 90 4.58 -0.97 -1.15
C SER A 90 5.08 0.22 -0.33
N SER A 91 5.69 1.21 -0.99
CA SER A 91 6.03 2.46 -0.31
C SER A 91 4.72 3.15 0.06
N ASP A 92 4.59 3.62 1.31
CA ASP A 92 3.43 4.42 1.72
C ASP A 92 3.55 5.89 1.26
N PHE A 93 4.74 6.30 0.81
CA PHE A 93 4.98 7.61 0.24
C PHE A 93 4.93 7.47 -1.28
N VAL A 94 3.83 7.92 -1.88
CA VAL A 94 3.55 7.83 -3.32
C VAL A 94 2.74 9.04 -3.75
N GLU A 95 3.10 9.60 -4.90
CA GLU A 95 2.35 10.66 -5.57
C GLU A 95 1.97 10.21 -6.99
N PHE A 96 0.69 10.37 -7.34
CA PHE A 96 0.18 10.10 -8.68
C PHE A 96 0.18 11.41 -9.46
N GLY A 97 0.99 11.46 -10.52
CA GLY A 97 1.09 12.59 -11.43
C GLY A 97 0.66 12.21 -12.83
N TYR A 98 0.44 13.21 -13.68
CA TYR A 98 0.17 13.04 -15.10
C TYR A 98 1.22 13.78 -15.92
N PHE A 99 1.50 13.29 -17.13
CA PHE A 99 2.41 13.96 -18.04
C PHE A 99 1.77 15.24 -18.60
N ALA A 100 2.33 16.40 -18.25
CA ALA A 100 1.87 17.71 -18.73
C ALA A 100 2.32 18.04 -20.18
N GLY A 101 3.22 17.23 -20.76
CA GLY A 101 3.80 17.50 -22.08
C GLY A 101 2.84 17.33 -23.27
N THR A 102 3.04 18.16 -24.29
CA THR A 102 2.37 18.14 -25.61
C THR A 102 3.12 17.24 -26.60
N GLY A 103 3.41 16.00 -26.23
CA GLY A 103 3.98 15.03 -27.17
C GLY A 103 3.06 14.83 -28.39
N ARG A 104 3.65 14.67 -29.59
CA ARG A 104 2.91 14.43 -30.86
C ARG A 104 1.90 13.28 -30.79
N ASN A 105 2.10 12.32 -29.89
CA ASN A 105 1.11 11.32 -29.56
C ASN A 105 0.28 11.80 -28.36
N LYS A 106 -0.89 12.37 -28.66
CA LYS A 106 -1.98 12.50 -27.70
C LYS A 106 -2.42 11.08 -27.31
N ARG A 107 -1.69 10.45 -26.40
CA ARG A 107 -2.14 9.19 -25.77
C ARG A 107 -3.55 9.43 -25.26
N LYS A 108 -4.45 8.46 -25.45
CA LYS A 108 -5.77 8.52 -24.84
C LYS A 108 -5.55 8.52 -23.33
N ARG A 109 -5.80 9.66 -22.69
CA ARG A 109 -5.63 9.82 -21.25
C ARG A 109 -6.83 9.14 -20.60
N LEU A 110 -6.60 8.00 -20.00
CA LEU A 110 -7.63 7.35 -19.19
C LEU A 110 -7.40 7.68 -17.72
N LYS A 111 -8.40 7.36 -16.90
CA LYS A 111 -8.40 7.70 -15.47
C LYS A 111 -7.33 6.92 -14.71
N SER A 112 -7.07 5.69 -15.13
CA SER A 112 -6.14 4.76 -14.51
C SER A 112 -5.10 4.29 -15.52
N PHE A 113 -3.89 4.07 -15.02
CA PHE A 113 -2.85 3.36 -15.77
C PHE A 113 -3.28 1.95 -16.20
N ALA A 114 -4.09 1.27 -15.39
CA ALA A 114 -4.60 -0.07 -15.74
C ALA A 114 -5.51 -0.01 -16.97
N ASP A 115 -6.37 1.01 -17.04
CA ASP A 115 -7.27 1.22 -18.18
C ASP A 115 -6.48 1.55 -19.45
N GLU A 116 -5.48 2.44 -19.35
CA GLU A 116 -4.56 2.74 -20.46
C GLU A 116 -3.87 1.46 -20.95
N TRP A 117 -3.46 0.60 -20.03
CA TRP A 117 -2.80 -0.66 -20.39
C TRP A 117 -3.69 -1.64 -21.13
N ILE A 118 -4.95 -1.75 -20.74
CA ILE A 118 -5.92 -2.64 -21.41
C ILE A 118 -6.24 -2.10 -22.81
N GLU A 119 -6.42 -0.78 -22.96
CA GLU A 119 -6.72 -0.18 -24.26
C GLU A 119 -5.54 -0.25 -25.24
N GLU A 120 -4.31 -0.03 -24.77
CA GLU A 120 -3.11 -0.07 -25.62
C GLU A 120 -2.74 -1.49 -26.09
N ASN A 121 -3.14 -2.54 -25.36
CA ASN A 121 -2.72 -3.92 -25.61
C ASN A 121 -3.91 -4.89 -25.71
N PRO A 122 -4.68 -4.88 -26.82
CA PRO A 122 -5.84 -5.78 -26.98
C PRO A 122 -5.48 -7.27 -26.95
N GLN A 123 -4.25 -7.64 -27.33
CA GLN A 123 -3.76 -9.02 -27.28
C GLN A 123 -3.45 -9.50 -25.84
N PHE A 124 -3.36 -8.58 -24.88
CA PHE A 124 -3.01 -8.89 -23.50
C PHE A 124 -4.03 -9.82 -22.85
N GLU A 125 -5.32 -9.58 -23.09
CA GLU A 125 -6.39 -10.39 -22.52
C GLU A 125 -6.26 -11.87 -22.92
N GLU A 126 -5.92 -12.13 -24.19
CA GLU A 126 -5.74 -13.49 -24.70
C GLU A 126 -4.51 -14.17 -24.08
N VAL A 127 -3.39 -13.46 -23.95
CA VAL A 127 -2.15 -13.97 -23.34
C VAL A 127 -2.40 -14.31 -21.86
N VAL A 128 -3.09 -13.44 -21.13
CA VAL A 128 -3.46 -13.67 -19.74
C VAL A 128 -4.38 -14.88 -19.63
N LYS A 129 -5.45 -14.97 -20.43
CA LYS A 129 -6.36 -16.13 -20.46
C LYS A 129 -5.61 -17.44 -20.73
N LYS A 130 -4.69 -17.45 -21.70
CA LYS A 130 -3.88 -18.64 -22.04
C LYS A 130 -2.96 -19.06 -20.89
N ARG A 131 -2.28 -18.09 -20.25
CA ARG A 131 -1.40 -18.36 -19.10
C ARG A 131 -2.17 -18.79 -17.86
N MET A 132 -3.31 -18.16 -17.55
CA MET A 132 -4.18 -18.57 -16.45
C MET A 132 -4.66 -20.01 -16.62
N LYS A 133 -5.15 -20.38 -17.82
CA LYS A 133 -5.54 -21.77 -18.11
C LYS A 133 -4.39 -22.75 -17.90
N LYS A 134 -3.16 -22.40 -18.31
CA LYS A 134 -1.96 -23.22 -18.09
C LYS A 134 -1.64 -23.37 -16.59
N ASN A 135 -1.66 -22.28 -15.83
CA ASN A 135 -1.37 -22.29 -14.40
C ASN A 135 -2.42 -23.06 -13.60
N VAL A 136 -3.71 -22.94 -13.92
CA VAL A 136 -4.77 -23.74 -13.29
C VAL A 136 -4.57 -25.24 -13.56
N LYS A 137 -4.24 -25.61 -14.80
CA LYS A 137 -3.92 -27.01 -15.15
C LYS A 137 -2.70 -27.52 -14.38
N LEU A 138 -1.63 -26.72 -14.27
CA LEU A 138 -0.44 -27.07 -13.50
C LEU A 138 -0.75 -27.23 -12.02
N ASN A 139 -1.48 -26.28 -11.40
CA ASN A 139 -1.86 -26.35 -9.99
C ASN A 139 -2.73 -27.59 -9.69
N ARG A 140 -3.66 -27.94 -10.58
CA ARG A 140 -4.44 -29.19 -10.46
C ARG A 140 -3.54 -30.42 -10.50
N LYS A 141 -2.58 -30.49 -11.43
CA LYS A 141 -1.60 -31.59 -11.52
C LYS A 141 -0.74 -31.70 -10.26
N VAL A 142 -0.23 -30.57 -9.75
CA VAL A 142 0.59 -30.53 -8.54
C VAL A 142 -0.21 -31.00 -7.32
N LYS A 143 -1.45 -30.50 -7.14
CA LYS A 143 -2.33 -30.95 -6.05
C LYS A 143 -2.65 -32.45 -6.15
N ALA A 144 -2.93 -32.95 -7.34
CA ALA A 144 -3.18 -34.37 -7.56
C ALA A 144 -1.95 -35.24 -7.26
N ALA A 145 -0.75 -34.78 -7.65
CA ALA A 145 0.51 -35.47 -7.35
C ALA A 145 0.80 -35.47 -5.84
N ALA A 146 0.58 -34.35 -5.16
CA ALA A 146 0.72 -34.25 -3.71
C ALA A 146 -0.27 -35.17 -2.98
N ALA A 147 -1.53 -35.20 -3.39
CA ALA A 147 -2.54 -36.09 -2.83
C ALA A 147 -2.18 -37.58 -3.03
N ARG A 148 -1.65 -37.94 -4.22
CA ARG A 148 -1.17 -39.31 -4.48
C ARG A 148 0.01 -39.68 -3.58
N ARG A 149 0.99 -38.79 -3.41
CA ARG A 149 2.13 -39.01 -2.50
C ARG A 149 1.66 -39.20 -1.06
N ALA A 150 0.78 -38.32 -0.57
CA ALA A 150 0.20 -38.42 0.76
C ALA A 150 -0.59 -39.73 0.95
N ALA A 151 -1.37 -40.16 -0.05
CA ALA A 151 -2.09 -41.44 -0.01
C ALA A 151 -1.12 -42.64 0.05
N THR A 152 -0.03 -42.62 -0.73
CA THR A 152 0.98 -43.69 -0.68
C THR A 152 1.76 -43.72 0.63
N GLU A 153 2.06 -42.56 1.23
CA GLU A 153 2.70 -42.47 2.54
C GLU A 153 1.77 -42.96 3.65
N ALA A 154 0.49 -42.58 3.62
CA ALA A 154 -0.52 -43.07 4.55
C ALA A 154 -0.72 -44.59 4.44
N ALA A 155 -0.73 -45.14 3.22
CA ALA A 155 -0.80 -46.59 2.99
C ALA A 155 0.44 -47.32 3.53
N ARG A 156 1.65 -46.77 3.30
CA ARG A 156 2.91 -47.30 3.86
C ARG A 156 2.92 -47.23 5.39
N ALA A 157 2.42 -46.17 5.99
CA ALA A 157 2.31 -46.03 7.44
C ALA A 157 1.35 -47.08 8.05
N LYS A 158 0.19 -47.29 7.42
CA LYS A 158 -0.77 -48.35 7.81
C LYS A 158 -0.15 -49.73 7.67
N ALA A 159 0.55 -50.02 6.57
CA ALA A 159 1.23 -51.30 6.36
C ALA A 159 2.32 -51.58 7.42
N LYS A 160 3.13 -50.57 7.79
CA LYS A 160 4.11 -50.67 8.88
C LYS A 160 3.46 -50.89 10.25
N HIS A 161 2.29 -50.31 10.49
CA HIS A 161 1.55 -50.53 11.75
C HIS A 161 0.94 -51.94 11.83
N VAL A 162 0.44 -52.48 10.70
CA VAL A 162 -0.07 -53.85 10.62
C VAL A 162 1.06 -54.89 10.76
N SER A 163 2.22 -54.66 10.15
CA SER A 163 3.36 -55.58 10.27
C SER A 163 3.92 -55.66 11.69
N LYS A 164 3.99 -54.52 12.42
CA LYS A 164 4.38 -54.49 13.84
C LYS A 164 3.41 -55.21 14.77
N ARG A 165 2.13 -55.31 14.41
CA ARG A 165 1.11 -56.00 15.22
C ARG A 165 1.17 -57.53 15.04
N ARG A 166 1.44 -58.01 13.82
CA ARG A 166 1.58 -59.45 13.55
C ARG A 166 2.85 -60.05 14.17
N SER A 167 3.97 -59.33 14.15
CA SER A 167 5.23 -59.82 14.74
C SER A 167 5.22 -60.01 16.26
N LYS A 168 4.16 -59.56 16.97
CA LYS A 168 3.96 -59.81 18.41
C LYS A 168 3.06 -61.01 18.71
N HIS A 169 2.30 -61.50 17.72
CA HIS A 169 1.36 -62.61 17.90
C HIS A 169 1.99 -63.97 17.54
N ASP A 170 3.09 -64.00 16.80
CA ASP A 170 3.82 -65.24 16.43
C ASP A 170 4.92 -65.63 17.44
N LEU A 171 4.90 -65.05 18.65
CA LEU A 171 5.85 -65.31 19.74
C LEU A 171 5.23 -66.04 20.95
N PHE A 172 4.05 -66.64 20.77
CA PHE A 172 3.41 -67.53 21.75
C PHE A 172 3.03 -68.85 21.09
#